data_AF-A0A218W957-F1
#
_entry.id   AF-A0A218W957-F1
#
_cell.length_a   1.000
_cell.length_b   1.000
_cell.length_c   1.000
_cell.angle_alpha   90.00
_cell.angle_beta   90.00
_cell.angle_gamma   90.00
#
_symmetry.space_group_name_H-M   'P 1'
#
loop_
_entity.id
_entity.type
_entity.pdbx_description
1 polymer ?
#
loop_
_entity_poly.entity_id
_entity_poly.type
_entity_poly.pdbx_seq_one_letter_code
_entity_poly.pdbx_strand_id
1 'polypeptide(L)'
;MAAASSTYLTKLLFLLVTLSGAPPLATALSFGINYGQIANNLPSPSRVSVLLRSLNITRVKLYNADPHVLTAFSNSGVDFIIGLGNEYLVNITDPVKAQDWIGQHVQPFIGWTGISCIVVGNEVFNTNNTQLMSYLLPAMQTVYTTLSNLGMEKQVTVTSAHTLNILGNSYPPSAGDFRQDLVGYIKPLLDFHSQIKSPFLVNAYPFFAYMYNPNEVPLDYVLFQPNPGMTDPKTNLHYDNMLFAQIDAIYSAIQALGHSDIVVRISETGWPSRGDPNEAGATPENARLYNGNLLQRIEQRQGTPAKPNVPIDVYVFALFNENLKPGPVSERNYGLYYPDGTPVYDLGFQGYLPELVSAASCEREPAITFCVNSKIKCQDIRLLRSKVDKS
;
A
#
# COMPACT_ATOMS: atom_id res chain seq x y z
N MET A 1 -72.32 8.23 10.79
CA MET A 1 -71.25 8.34 11.82
C MET A 1 -70.10 7.44 11.42
N ALA A 2 -69.19 7.94 10.60
CA ALA A 2 -67.99 7.23 10.19
C ALA A 2 -66.91 8.27 9.89
N ALA A 3 -65.91 8.36 10.76
CA ALA A 3 -64.56 8.89 10.47
C ALA A 3 -63.79 9.03 11.79
N ALA A 4 -63.16 7.96 12.27
CA ALA A 4 -62.16 8.06 13.35
C ALA A 4 -61.06 6.98 13.31
N SER A 5 -60.93 6.19 12.25
CA SER A 5 -60.07 4.99 12.25
C SER A 5 -58.83 5.08 11.35
N SER A 6 -58.65 6.16 10.58
CA SER A 6 -57.66 6.21 9.49
C SER A 6 -56.35 6.95 9.82
N THR A 7 -56.23 7.60 10.98
CA THR A 7 -55.08 8.49 11.29
C THR A 7 -54.02 7.84 12.19
N TYR A 8 -54.31 6.70 12.82
CA TYR A 8 -53.35 6.00 13.68
C TYR A 8 -52.48 5.00 12.90
N LEU A 9 -53.01 4.40 11.83
CA LEU A 9 -52.27 3.42 11.02
C LEU A 9 -51.16 4.07 10.17
N THR A 10 -51.38 5.31 9.70
CA THR A 10 -50.40 6.09 8.94
C THR A 10 -49.27 6.66 9.80
N LYS A 11 -49.52 6.93 11.09
CA LYS A 11 -48.45 7.33 12.04
C LYS A 11 -47.56 6.16 12.46
N LEU A 12 -48.10 4.95 12.53
CA LEU A 12 -47.32 3.75 12.86
C LEU A 12 -46.39 3.34 11.70
N LEU A 13 -46.83 3.53 10.45
CA LEU A 13 -46.02 3.21 9.25
C LEU A 13 -44.83 4.18 9.07
N PHE A 14 -44.97 5.44 9.48
CA PHE A 14 -43.87 6.42 9.42
C PHE A 14 -42.82 6.23 10.54
N LEU A 15 -43.18 5.59 11.65
CA LEU A 15 -42.25 5.31 12.75
C LEU A 15 -41.41 4.04 12.53
N LEU A 16 -41.90 3.10 11.69
CA LEU A 16 -41.18 1.86 11.35
C LEU A 16 -40.17 2.03 10.20
N VAL A 17 -40.28 3.08 9.38
CA VAL A 17 -39.29 3.38 8.31
C VAL A 17 -38.06 4.12 8.84
N THR A 18 -38.13 4.69 10.05
CA THR A 18 -36.98 5.39 10.68
C THR A 18 -36.08 4.48 11.53
N LEU A 19 -36.38 3.17 11.64
CA LEU A 19 -35.56 2.19 12.38
C LEU A 19 -34.77 1.20 11.49
N SER A 20 -34.78 1.37 10.18
CA SER A 20 -33.84 0.68 9.27
C SER A 20 -32.67 1.59 8.92
N GLY A 21 -32.09 2.25 9.92
CA GLY A 21 -30.77 2.84 9.79
C GLY A 21 -29.73 1.72 9.84
N ALA A 22 -29.51 1.03 8.71
CA ALA A 22 -28.21 0.40 8.54
C ALA A 22 -27.17 1.50 8.77
N PRO A 23 -26.12 1.27 9.59
CA PRO A 23 -25.03 2.23 9.66
C PRO A 23 -24.60 2.52 8.22
N PRO A 24 -24.29 3.79 7.87
CA PRO A 24 -23.71 4.07 6.56
C PRO A 24 -22.58 3.06 6.39
N LEU A 25 -22.61 2.27 5.31
CA LEU A 25 -21.46 1.42 4.97
C LEU A 25 -20.28 2.38 4.99
N ALA A 26 -19.39 2.20 5.97
CA ALA A 26 -18.21 3.02 6.05
C ALA A 26 -17.51 2.83 4.72
N THR A 27 -17.46 3.90 3.93
CA THR A 27 -16.84 3.85 2.61
C THR A 27 -15.37 3.52 2.84
N ALA A 28 -14.93 2.38 2.33
CA ALA A 28 -13.53 1.97 2.42
C ALA A 28 -12.65 3.14 1.97
N LEU A 29 -11.56 3.38 2.69
CA LEU A 29 -10.60 4.39 2.29
C LEU A 29 -10.04 4.00 0.92
N SER A 30 -10.04 4.95 -0.01
CA SER A 30 -9.72 4.68 -1.42
C SER A 30 -8.23 4.43 -1.69
N PHE A 31 -7.37 4.64 -0.68
CA PHE A 31 -5.93 4.43 -0.76
C PHE A 31 -5.51 3.08 -0.16
N GLY A 32 -4.33 2.59 -0.56
CA GLY A 32 -3.67 1.47 0.10
C GLY A 32 -2.59 1.92 1.07
N ILE A 33 -2.16 1.03 1.95
CA ILE A 33 -1.09 1.32 2.92
C ILE A 33 0.06 0.32 2.75
N ASN A 34 1.29 0.79 2.80
CA ASN A 34 2.46 -0.07 2.89
C ASN A 34 2.58 -0.59 4.34
N TYR A 35 2.51 -1.91 4.51
CA TYR A 35 2.75 -2.56 5.79
C TYR A 35 4.20 -3.06 5.84
N GLY A 36 5.11 -2.15 6.17
CA GLY A 36 6.52 -2.45 6.41
C GLY A 36 6.73 -3.26 7.70
N GLN A 37 7.72 -4.13 7.69
CA GLN A 37 8.01 -5.07 8.78
C GLN A 37 9.47 -5.04 9.24
N ILE A 38 10.27 -4.05 8.83
CA ILE A 38 11.68 -3.90 9.25
C ILE A 38 11.73 -3.25 10.64
N ALA A 39 11.23 -3.97 11.64
CA ALA A 39 11.17 -3.54 13.03
C ALA A 39 11.05 -4.73 14.00
N ASN A 40 11.40 -4.51 15.27
CA ASN A 40 11.32 -5.54 16.32
C ASN A 40 10.26 -5.27 17.40
N ASN A 41 9.44 -4.23 17.22
CA ASN A 41 8.45 -3.78 18.20
C ASN A 41 7.03 -3.63 17.63
N LEU A 42 6.77 -4.15 16.43
CA LEU A 42 5.46 -4.06 15.78
C LEU A 42 4.40 -4.93 16.48
N PRO A 43 3.10 -4.56 16.39
CA PRO A 43 2.01 -5.45 16.79
C PRO A 43 2.02 -6.75 15.99
N SER A 44 1.41 -7.80 16.55
CA SER A 44 1.20 -9.04 15.81
C SER A 44 0.28 -8.81 14.60
N PRO A 45 0.42 -9.57 13.50
CA PRO A 45 -0.39 -9.39 12.30
C PRO A 45 -1.90 -9.44 12.56
N SER A 46 -2.38 -10.24 13.52
CA SER A 46 -3.79 -10.28 13.91
C SER A 46 -4.28 -8.98 14.52
N ARG A 47 -3.45 -8.31 15.34
CA ARG A 47 -3.78 -6.99 15.89
C ARG A 47 -3.77 -5.93 14.78
N VAL A 48 -2.82 -6.01 13.85
CA VAL A 48 -2.77 -5.12 12.67
C VAL A 48 -4.01 -5.30 11.79
N SER A 49 -4.50 -6.54 11.61
CA SER A 49 -5.74 -6.80 10.87
C SER A 49 -6.95 -6.09 11.48
N VAL A 50 -7.07 -6.10 12.82
CA VAL A 50 -8.13 -5.36 13.51
C VAL A 50 -7.95 -3.85 13.36
N LEU A 51 -6.72 -3.34 13.48
CA LEU A 51 -6.42 -1.93 13.27
C LEU A 51 -6.85 -1.46 11.88
N LEU A 52 -6.41 -2.15 10.82
CA LEU A 52 -6.75 -1.76 9.45
C LEU A 52 -8.25 -1.84 9.18
N ARG A 53 -8.95 -2.84 9.73
CA ARG A 53 -10.41 -2.91 9.66
C ARG A 53 -11.07 -1.72 10.37
N SER A 54 -10.59 -1.33 11.55
CA SER A 54 -11.13 -0.18 12.28
C SER A 54 -10.93 1.15 11.53
N LEU A 55 -9.87 1.22 10.71
CA LEU A 55 -9.56 2.35 9.85
C LEU A 55 -10.28 2.30 8.49
N ASN A 56 -11.04 1.23 8.19
CA ASN A 56 -11.61 0.97 6.86
C ASN A 56 -10.56 0.94 5.74
N ILE A 57 -9.32 0.53 6.03
CA ILE A 57 -8.27 0.30 5.03
C ILE A 57 -8.40 -1.14 4.52
N THR A 58 -8.72 -1.28 3.23
CA THR A 58 -8.93 -2.59 2.59
C THR A 58 -7.85 -2.95 1.59
N ARG A 59 -6.79 -2.15 1.47
CA ARG A 59 -5.72 -2.34 0.48
C ARG A 59 -4.36 -2.24 1.16
N VAL A 60 -3.56 -3.29 1.07
CA VAL A 60 -2.25 -3.37 1.74
C VAL A 60 -1.17 -3.81 0.76
N LYS A 61 -0.02 -3.15 0.81
CA LYS A 61 1.19 -3.62 0.13
C LYS A 61 2.16 -4.21 1.17
N LEU A 62 2.61 -5.44 0.93
CA LEU A 62 3.69 -6.11 1.63
C LEU A 62 4.94 -6.15 0.72
N TYR A 63 6.11 -6.04 1.34
CA TYR A 63 7.41 -6.14 0.65
C TYR A 63 7.88 -7.58 0.44
N ASN A 64 7.15 -8.53 1.00
CA ASN A 64 7.38 -9.97 0.93
C ASN A 64 6.03 -10.68 0.73
N ALA A 65 6.03 -12.00 0.90
CA ALA A 65 4.83 -12.82 0.96
C ALA A 65 4.75 -13.60 2.29
N ASP A 66 4.79 -12.87 3.42
CA ASP A 66 4.77 -13.44 4.77
C ASP A 66 3.47 -14.23 5.04
N PRO A 67 3.55 -15.57 5.19
CA PRO A 67 2.38 -16.41 5.41
C PRO A 67 1.68 -16.13 6.74
N HIS A 68 2.39 -15.62 7.75
CA HIS A 68 1.79 -15.26 9.04
C HIS A 68 0.88 -14.05 8.90
N VAL A 69 1.29 -13.06 8.10
CA VAL A 69 0.44 -11.90 7.78
C VAL A 69 -0.75 -12.35 6.95
N LEU A 70 -0.53 -13.05 5.84
CA LEU A 70 -1.61 -13.48 4.96
C LEU A 70 -2.65 -14.34 5.69
N THR A 71 -2.22 -15.23 6.60
CA THR A 71 -3.13 -16.03 7.44
C THR A 71 -3.93 -15.16 8.41
N ALA A 72 -3.29 -14.19 9.07
CA ALA A 72 -3.95 -13.32 10.04
C ALA A 72 -5.05 -12.44 9.43
N PHE A 73 -4.99 -12.21 8.11
CA PHE A 73 -5.98 -11.45 7.35
C PHE A 73 -7.01 -12.32 6.61
N SER A 74 -7.06 -13.62 6.90
CA SER A 74 -8.07 -14.53 6.34
C SER A 74 -9.50 -14.01 6.57
N ASN A 75 -10.28 -13.93 5.50
CA ASN A 75 -11.65 -13.41 5.45
C ASN A 75 -11.80 -11.98 6.02
N SER A 76 -10.75 -11.17 5.99
CA SER A 76 -10.79 -9.79 6.49
C SER A 76 -11.40 -8.79 5.52
N GLY A 77 -11.51 -9.14 4.24
CA GLY A 77 -11.89 -8.21 3.16
C GLY A 77 -10.76 -7.28 2.70
N VAL A 78 -9.53 -7.49 3.18
CA VAL A 78 -8.34 -6.77 2.73
C VAL A 78 -7.72 -7.47 1.52
N ASP A 79 -7.44 -6.70 0.47
CA ASP A 79 -6.68 -7.10 -0.70
C ASP A 79 -5.19 -6.74 -0.56
N PHE A 80 -4.33 -7.70 -0.86
CA PHE A 80 -2.89 -7.57 -0.80
C PHE A 80 -2.25 -7.45 -2.18
N ILE A 81 -1.31 -6.50 -2.25
CA ILE A 81 -0.16 -6.59 -3.14
C ILE A 81 1.00 -7.18 -2.34
N ILE A 82 1.63 -8.23 -2.85
CA ILE A 82 2.77 -8.89 -2.21
C ILE A 82 4.05 -8.72 -3.02
N GLY A 83 5.18 -8.67 -2.32
CA GLY A 83 6.49 -8.50 -2.93
C GLY A 83 7.18 -9.85 -3.18
N LEU A 84 7.78 -9.98 -4.35
CA LEU A 84 8.83 -10.96 -4.65
C LEU A 84 10.16 -10.21 -4.64
N GLY A 85 10.94 -10.41 -3.58
CA GLY A 85 12.14 -9.63 -3.29
C GLY A 85 13.23 -9.71 -4.37
N ASN A 86 14.10 -8.71 -4.39
CA ASN A 86 15.20 -8.60 -5.37
C ASN A 86 16.12 -9.83 -5.36
N GLU A 87 16.30 -10.46 -4.20
CA GLU A 87 17.09 -11.67 -3.99
C GLU A 87 16.57 -12.90 -4.77
N TYR A 88 15.30 -12.90 -5.18
CA TYR A 88 14.69 -13.99 -5.94
C TYR A 88 14.82 -13.81 -7.46
N LEU A 89 15.16 -12.62 -7.97
CA LEU A 89 15.07 -12.29 -9.40
C LEU A 89 15.84 -13.27 -10.29
N VAL A 90 17.04 -13.69 -9.86
CA VAL A 90 17.84 -14.67 -10.63
C VAL A 90 17.16 -16.03 -10.64
N ASN A 91 16.82 -16.56 -9.47
CA ASN A 91 16.31 -17.93 -9.32
C ASN A 91 14.91 -18.09 -9.89
N ILE A 92 14.06 -17.06 -9.82
CA ILE A 92 12.67 -17.13 -10.27
C ILE A 92 12.55 -17.19 -11.80
N THR A 93 13.65 -16.97 -12.54
CA THR A 93 13.67 -17.20 -13.98
C THR A 93 13.49 -18.68 -14.34
N ASP A 94 13.82 -19.60 -13.43
CA ASP A 94 13.53 -21.02 -13.55
C ASP A 94 12.02 -21.27 -13.30
N PRO A 95 11.27 -21.79 -14.28
CA PRO A 95 9.83 -22.05 -14.14
C PRO A 95 9.48 -22.97 -12.96
N VAL A 96 10.34 -23.93 -12.61
CA VAL A 96 10.12 -24.82 -11.46
C VAL A 96 10.20 -24.02 -10.17
N LYS A 97 11.19 -23.13 -10.04
CA LYS A 97 11.31 -22.25 -8.88
C LYS A 97 10.17 -21.24 -8.79
N ALA A 98 9.70 -20.72 -9.93
CA ALA A 98 8.52 -19.86 -9.97
C ALA A 98 7.25 -20.59 -9.52
N GLN A 99 7.05 -21.83 -9.98
CA GLN A 99 5.94 -22.66 -9.56
C GLN A 99 6.00 -22.99 -8.07
N ASP A 100 7.18 -23.36 -7.55
CA ASP A 100 7.39 -23.61 -6.12
C ASP A 100 7.06 -22.36 -5.29
N TRP A 101 7.54 -21.19 -5.71
CA TRP A 101 7.29 -19.94 -5.01
C TRP A 101 5.79 -19.60 -4.98
N ILE A 102 5.09 -19.68 -6.13
CA ILE A 102 3.65 -19.41 -6.21
C ILE A 102 2.85 -20.43 -5.40
N GLY A 103 3.24 -21.72 -5.43
CA GLY A 103 2.59 -22.79 -4.66
C GLY A 103 2.78 -22.64 -3.15
N GLN A 104 3.87 -22.03 -2.70
CA GLN A 104 4.14 -21.78 -1.28
C GLN A 104 3.54 -20.47 -0.78
N HIS A 105 3.57 -19.41 -1.59
CA HIS A 105 3.31 -18.04 -1.14
C HIS A 105 1.98 -17.45 -1.61
N VAL A 106 1.30 -18.06 -2.59
CA VAL A 106 0.07 -17.50 -3.18
C VAL A 106 -1.09 -18.47 -3.09
N GLN A 107 -0.95 -19.68 -3.65
CA GLN A 107 -2.05 -20.66 -3.72
C GLN A 107 -2.66 -21.01 -2.34
N PRO A 108 -1.89 -21.14 -1.25
CA PRO A 108 -2.45 -21.44 0.06
C PRO A 108 -3.25 -20.32 0.70
N PHE A 109 -3.29 -19.11 0.13
CA PHE A 109 -3.92 -17.94 0.75
C PHE A 109 -5.05 -17.36 -0.09
N ILE A 110 -4.94 -17.45 -1.42
CA ILE A 110 -5.79 -16.70 -2.35
C ILE A 110 -7.29 -17.04 -2.25
N GLY A 111 -7.66 -18.19 -1.68
CA GLY A 111 -9.05 -18.58 -1.45
C GLY A 111 -9.74 -17.87 -0.28
N TRP A 112 -8.99 -17.25 0.61
CA TRP A 112 -9.51 -16.62 1.83
C TRP A 112 -8.88 -15.27 2.17
N THR A 113 -7.71 -14.97 1.61
CA THR A 113 -7.05 -13.66 1.72
C THR A 113 -6.88 -13.13 0.32
N GLY A 114 -7.38 -11.91 0.06
CA GLY A 114 -7.26 -11.30 -1.26
C GLY A 114 -5.80 -11.06 -1.61
N ILE A 115 -5.32 -11.68 -2.69
CA ILE A 115 -4.01 -11.37 -3.30
C ILE A 115 -4.30 -10.95 -4.73
N SER A 116 -4.13 -9.66 -5.01
CA SER A 116 -4.47 -9.07 -6.31
C SER A 116 -3.26 -8.81 -7.19
N CYS A 117 -2.05 -8.79 -6.61
CA CYS A 117 -0.84 -8.46 -7.36
C CYS A 117 0.44 -9.03 -6.73
N ILE A 118 1.37 -9.45 -7.58
CA ILE A 118 2.77 -9.73 -7.25
C ILE A 118 3.64 -8.61 -7.85
N VAL A 119 4.38 -7.91 -6.98
CA VAL A 119 5.40 -6.93 -7.36
C VAL A 119 6.75 -7.64 -7.40
N VAL A 120 7.26 -7.87 -8.60
CA VAL A 120 8.54 -8.55 -8.85
C VAL A 120 9.66 -7.51 -8.79
N GLY A 121 10.46 -7.60 -7.74
CA GLY A 121 11.52 -6.64 -7.44
C GLY A 121 11.01 -5.27 -6.98
N ASN A 122 11.87 -4.55 -6.27
CA ASN A 122 11.63 -3.18 -5.82
C ASN A 122 12.88 -2.33 -6.10
N GLU A 123 12.70 -1.27 -6.88
CA GLU A 123 13.73 -0.29 -7.25
C GLU A 123 15.00 -0.93 -7.84
N VAL A 124 14.86 -1.99 -8.65
CA VAL A 124 15.98 -2.75 -9.21
C VAL A 124 16.99 -1.86 -9.97
N PHE A 125 16.48 -0.86 -10.70
CA PHE A 125 17.27 0.08 -11.49
C PHE A 125 17.94 1.20 -10.66
N ASN A 126 17.72 1.26 -9.35
CA ASN A 126 18.40 2.19 -8.45
C ASN A 126 19.79 1.71 -8.02
N THR A 127 20.14 0.46 -8.35
CA THR A 127 21.44 -0.15 -8.04
C THR A 127 22.40 0.02 -9.21
N ASN A 128 23.70 -0.22 -9.02
CA ASN A 128 24.65 -0.39 -10.13
C ASN A 128 24.79 -1.86 -10.56
N ASN A 129 23.87 -2.73 -10.14
CA ASN A 129 23.94 -4.17 -10.39
C ASN A 129 23.27 -4.50 -11.73
N THR A 130 24.02 -4.36 -12.82
CA THR A 130 23.53 -4.64 -14.20
C THR A 130 23.05 -6.07 -14.39
N GLN A 131 23.61 -7.03 -13.64
CA GLN A 131 23.12 -8.41 -13.63
C GLN A 131 21.71 -8.47 -13.07
N LEU A 132 21.44 -7.82 -11.93
CA LEU A 132 20.10 -7.81 -11.35
C LEU A 132 19.08 -7.12 -12.26
N MET A 133 19.49 -6.02 -12.92
CA MET A 133 18.65 -5.32 -13.91
C MET A 133 18.24 -6.21 -15.07
N SER A 134 19.17 -7.04 -15.59
CA SER A 134 18.88 -7.92 -16.73
C SER A 134 17.95 -9.08 -16.37
N TYR A 135 17.83 -9.45 -15.09
CA TYR A 135 16.93 -10.50 -14.63
C TYR A 135 15.50 -10.03 -14.33
N LEU A 136 15.24 -8.73 -14.21
CA LEU A 136 13.90 -8.23 -13.84
C LEU A 136 12.82 -8.66 -14.83
N LEU A 137 13.01 -8.39 -16.13
CA LEU A 137 12.01 -8.75 -17.13
C LEU A 137 11.82 -10.27 -17.26
N PRO A 138 12.88 -11.10 -17.39
CA PRO A 138 12.72 -12.56 -17.38
C PRO A 138 11.99 -13.07 -16.13
N ALA A 139 12.28 -12.55 -14.94
CA ALA A 139 11.60 -12.91 -13.71
C ALA A 139 10.09 -12.62 -13.79
N MET A 140 9.71 -11.42 -14.25
CA MET A 140 8.31 -11.03 -14.44
C MET A 140 7.59 -11.92 -15.46
N GLN A 141 8.25 -12.23 -16.58
CA GLN A 141 7.70 -13.11 -17.61
C GLN A 141 7.46 -14.53 -17.08
N THR A 142 8.42 -15.09 -16.33
CA THR A 142 8.26 -16.42 -15.73
C THR A 142 7.14 -16.44 -14.70
N VAL A 143 7.05 -15.45 -13.80
CA VAL A 143 5.95 -15.36 -12.81
C VAL A 143 4.59 -15.26 -13.51
N TYR A 144 4.46 -14.39 -14.52
CA TYR A 144 3.20 -14.23 -15.27
C TYR A 144 2.81 -15.52 -16.02
N THR A 145 3.78 -16.18 -16.67
CA THR A 145 3.54 -17.43 -17.39
C THR A 145 3.10 -18.53 -16.43
N THR A 146 3.72 -18.64 -15.26
CA THR A 146 3.33 -19.60 -14.23
C THR A 146 1.93 -19.33 -13.69
N LEU A 147 1.56 -18.07 -13.42
CA LEU A 147 0.19 -17.72 -13.06
C LEU A 147 -0.81 -18.07 -14.16
N SER A 148 -0.45 -17.82 -15.41
CA SER A 148 -1.30 -18.16 -16.58
C SER A 148 -1.52 -19.67 -16.71
N ASN A 149 -0.47 -20.47 -16.50
CA ASN A 149 -0.56 -21.93 -16.51
C ASN A 149 -1.44 -22.48 -15.37
N LEU A 150 -1.54 -21.73 -14.28
CA LEU A 150 -2.41 -22.05 -13.13
C LEU A 150 -3.82 -21.43 -13.27
N GLY A 151 -4.10 -20.67 -14.33
CA GLY A 151 -5.39 -19.99 -14.56
C GLY A 151 -5.65 -18.82 -13.59
N MET A 152 -4.59 -18.21 -13.05
CA MET A 152 -4.64 -17.16 -12.03
C MET A 152 -4.31 -15.76 -12.58
N GLU A 153 -3.97 -15.64 -13.87
CA GLU A 153 -3.49 -14.40 -14.50
C GLU A 153 -4.51 -13.26 -14.49
N LYS A 154 -5.80 -13.58 -14.43
CA LYS A 154 -6.88 -12.59 -14.32
C LYS A 154 -7.12 -12.11 -12.89
N GLN A 155 -6.69 -12.88 -11.91
CA GLN A 155 -6.87 -12.58 -10.48
C GLN A 155 -5.64 -11.89 -9.90
N VAL A 156 -4.44 -12.33 -10.29
CA VAL A 156 -3.17 -11.85 -9.77
C VAL A 156 -2.38 -11.16 -10.88
N THR A 157 -2.30 -9.83 -10.81
CA THR A 157 -1.51 -9.04 -11.75
C THR A 157 -0.01 -9.12 -11.43
N VAL A 158 0.85 -9.10 -12.44
CA VAL A 158 2.32 -9.01 -12.28
C VAL A 158 2.82 -7.62 -12.68
N THR A 159 3.66 -7.01 -11.84
CA THR A 159 4.28 -5.70 -12.10
C THR A 159 5.63 -5.60 -11.40
N SER A 160 6.29 -4.45 -11.47
CA SER A 160 7.48 -4.07 -10.72
C SER A 160 7.36 -2.63 -10.23
N ALA A 161 8.03 -2.30 -9.13
CA ALA A 161 8.03 -0.95 -8.54
C ALA A 161 9.37 -0.25 -8.76
N HIS A 162 9.31 1.02 -9.19
CA HIS A 162 10.48 1.78 -9.57
C HIS A 162 10.59 3.12 -8.85
N THR A 163 11.79 3.50 -8.45
CA THR A 163 12.10 4.87 -7.99
C THR A 163 12.02 5.86 -9.15
N LEU A 164 11.82 7.14 -8.86
CA LEU A 164 11.92 8.21 -9.86
C LEU A 164 13.35 8.44 -10.39
N ASN A 165 14.39 7.89 -9.74
CA ASN A 165 15.78 7.96 -10.23
C ASN A 165 16.03 7.24 -11.56
N ILE A 166 15.00 6.58 -12.12
CA ILE A 166 15.04 6.03 -13.48
C ILE A 166 14.86 7.10 -14.56
N LEU A 167 14.38 8.30 -14.20
CA LEU A 167 14.22 9.43 -15.11
C LEU A 167 15.55 10.13 -15.34
N GLY A 168 15.82 10.50 -16.60
CA GLY A 168 16.95 11.36 -16.96
C GLY A 168 16.54 12.82 -16.81
N ASN A 169 15.47 13.19 -17.49
CA ASN A 169 14.79 14.48 -17.38
C ASN A 169 13.42 14.29 -16.74
N SER A 170 13.05 15.23 -15.86
CA SER A 170 11.73 15.27 -15.20
C SER A 170 11.13 16.67 -15.14
N TYR A 171 11.85 17.68 -15.62
CA TYR A 171 11.42 19.07 -15.65
C TYR A 171 11.69 19.72 -17.03
N PRO A 172 10.69 20.37 -17.65
CA PRO A 172 9.28 20.34 -17.25
C PRO A 172 8.68 18.92 -17.44
N PRO A 173 7.53 18.58 -16.82
CA PRO A 173 6.97 17.22 -16.87
C PRO A 173 6.82 16.65 -18.28
N SER A 174 6.43 17.47 -19.27
CA SER A 174 6.28 17.04 -20.68
C SER A 174 7.60 16.72 -21.41
N ALA A 175 8.74 16.99 -20.78
CA ALA A 175 10.07 16.60 -21.23
C ALA A 175 10.58 15.34 -20.52
N GLY A 176 9.73 14.69 -19.71
CA GLY A 176 10.07 13.46 -19.01
C GLY A 176 10.63 12.39 -19.95
N ASP A 177 11.80 11.85 -19.62
CA ASP A 177 12.42 10.72 -20.31
C ASP A 177 13.12 9.80 -19.32
N PHE A 178 13.29 8.53 -19.70
CA PHE A 178 14.09 7.61 -18.92
C PHE A 178 15.58 7.84 -19.18
N ARG A 179 16.40 7.61 -18.16
CA ARG A 179 17.86 7.64 -18.31
C ARG A 179 18.31 6.76 -19.46
N GLN A 180 19.18 7.30 -20.30
CA GLN A 180 19.63 6.64 -21.53
C GLN A 180 20.26 5.26 -21.27
N ASP A 181 20.98 5.09 -20.16
CA ASP A 181 21.61 3.82 -19.79
C ASP A 181 20.61 2.74 -19.35
N LEU A 182 19.38 3.13 -18.98
CA LEU A 182 18.31 2.22 -18.57
C LEU A 182 17.33 1.88 -19.70
N VAL A 183 17.31 2.65 -20.80
CA VAL A 183 16.35 2.46 -21.92
C VAL A 183 16.37 1.03 -22.47
N GLY A 184 17.54 0.39 -22.54
CA GLY A 184 17.69 -1.00 -23.00
C GLY A 184 16.96 -2.03 -22.13
N TYR A 185 16.75 -1.72 -20.85
CA TYR A 185 15.99 -2.57 -19.91
C TYR A 185 14.52 -2.15 -19.82
N ILE A 186 14.27 -0.83 -19.78
CA ILE A 186 12.92 -0.28 -19.55
C ILE A 186 12.04 -0.46 -20.78
N LYS A 187 12.53 -0.26 -22.00
CA LYS A 187 11.67 -0.38 -23.18
C LYS A 187 11.05 -1.79 -23.31
N PRO A 188 11.81 -2.90 -23.25
CA PRO A 188 11.23 -4.24 -23.25
C PRO A 188 10.29 -4.50 -22.06
N LEU A 189 10.57 -3.88 -20.91
CA LEU A 189 9.71 -3.97 -19.74
C LEU A 189 8.35 -3.30 -19.99
N LEU A 190 8.32 -2.12 -20.62
CA LEU A 190 7.10 -1.45 -21.03
C LEU A 190 6.33 -2.24 -22.09
N ASP A 191 7.04 -2.81 -23.08
CA ASP A 191 6.45 -3.70 -24.08
C ASP A 191 5.70 -4.86 -23.39
N PHE A 192 6.28 -5.43 -22.33
CA PHE A 192 5.65 -6.47 -21.53
C PHE A 192 4.45 -5.96 -20.70
N HIS A 193 4.57 -4.81 -20.01
CA HIS A 193 3.44 -4.19 -19.30
C HIS A 193 2.23 -3.96 -20.20
N SER A 194 2.46 -3.43 -21.41
CA SER A 194 1.40 -3.23 -22.41
C SER A 194 0.80 -4.57 -22.86
N GLN A 195 1.62 -5.61 -23.07
CA GLN A 195 1.15 -6.94 -23.47
C GLN A 195 0.20 -7.55 -22.43
N ILE A 196 0.57 -7.51 -21.14
CA ILE A 196 -0.21 -8.13 -20.06
C ILE A 196 -1.22 -7.17 -19.41
N LYS A 197 -1.31 -5.94 -19.90
CA LYS A 197 -2.19 -4.87 -19.37
C LYS A 197 -2.00 -4.60 -17.89
N SER A 198 -0.75 -4.65 -17.42
CA SER A 198 -0.40 -4.37 -16.03
C SER A 198 0.03 -2.91 -15.84
N PRO A 199 -0.19 -2.32 -14.65
CA PRO A 199 0.25 -0.97 -14.36
C PRO A 199 1.78 -0.92 -14.20
N PHE A 200 2.34 0.28 -14.40
CA PHE A 200 3.72 0.61 -14.05
C PHE A 200 3.73 1.26 -12.67
N LEU A 201 4.38 0.63 -11.68
CA LEU A 201 4.38 1.16 -10.31
C LEU A 201 5.58 2.06 -10.06
N VAL A 202 5.35 3.19 -9.39
CA VAL A 202 6.40 4.13 -9.00
C VAL A 202 6.37 4.44 -7.50
N ASN A 203 7.57 4.49 -6.92
CA ASN A 203 7.84 5.05 -5.60
C ASN A 203 8.20 6.53 -5.80
N ALA A 204 7.26 7.42 -5.46
CA ALA A 204 7.33 8.85 -5.77
C ALA A 204 7.30 9.68 -4.49
N TYR A 205 8.38 10.41 -4.22
CA TYR A 205 8.56 11.14 -2.97
C TYR A 205 8.99 12.60 -3.24
N PRO A 206 8.04 13.56 -3.24
CA PRO A 206 8.36 14.99 -3.25
C PRO A 206 9.30 15.42 -2.12
N PHE A 207 9.26 14.71 -0.98
CA PHE A 207 10.17 14.92 0.15
C PHE A 207 11.64 15.00 -0.28
N PHE A 208 12.12 14.06 -1.10
CA PHE A 208 13.54 14.04 -1.47
C PHE A 208 13.95 15.27 -2.31
N ALA A 209 13.08 15.73 -3.21
CA ALA A 209 13.37 16.93 -4.01
C ALA A 209 13.53 18.18 -3.11
N TYR A 210 12.65 18.32 -2.11
CA TYR A 210 12.75 19.39 -1.12
C TYR A 210 13.97 19.24 -0.20
N MET A 211 14.19 18.04 0.32
CA MET A 211 15.30 17.74 1.23
C MET A 211 16.66 18.10 0.61
N TYR A 212 16.87 17.77 -0.68
CA TYR A 212 18.12 18.07 -1.37
C TYR A 212 18.25 19.54 -1.78
N ASN A 213 17.14 20.22 -2.10
CA ASN A 213 17.17 21.59 -2.64
C ASN A 213 16.13 22.52 -1.96
N PRO A 214 16.18 22.71 -0.63
CA PRO A 214 15.11 23.41 0.11
C PRO A 214 15.03 24.91 -0.19
N ASN A 215 16.06 25.48 -0.82
CA ASN A 215 16.10 26.88 -1.26
C ASN A 215 15.51 27.09 -2.65
N GLU A 216 15.38 26.02 -3.46
CA GLU A 216 14.90 26.07 -4.84
C GLU A 216 13.52 25.45 -5.00
N VAL A 217 13.23 24.40 -4.21
CA VAL A 217 11.94 23.72 -4.20
C VAL A 217 11.05 24.34 -3.12
N PRO A 218 9.95 25.02 -3.47
CA PRO A 218 9.06 25.61 -2.48
C PRO A 218 8.38 24.53 -1.63
N LEU A 219 8.40 24.71 -0.30
CA LEU A 219 7.79 23.75 0.62
C LEU A 219 6.29 23.57 0.34
N ASP A 220 5.58 24.66 0.07
CA ASP A 220 4.14 24.61 -0.19
C ASP A 220 3.79 23.77 -1.44
N TYR A 221 4.67 23.78 -2.46
CA TYR A 221 4.50 23.02 -3.69
C TYR A 221 4.63 21.51 -3.49
N VAL A 222 5.50 21.07 -2.56
CA VAL A 222 5.68 19.65 -2.24
C VAL A 222 4.72 19.16 -1.16
N LEU A 223 4.04 20.05 -0.44
CA LEU A 223 3.05 19.73 0.59
C LEU A 223 1.59 19.89 0.13
N PHE A 224 1.33 20.12 -1.17
CA PHE A 224 0.00 20.41 -1.72
C PHE A 224 -0.69 21.64 -1.10
N GLN A 225 0.08 22.56 -0.52
CA GLN A 225 -0.44 23.81 0.03
C GLN A 225 -0.65 24.83 -1.09
N PRO A 226 -1.48 25.88 -0.88
CA PRO A 226 -1.64 26.95 -1.86
C PRO A 226 -0.31 27.58 -2.24
N ASN A 227 0.04 27.55 -3.52
CA ASN A 227 1.28 28.09 -4.06
C ASN A 227 1.08 28.51 -5.53
N PRO A 228 2.01 29.29 -6.12
CA PRO A 228 1.90 29.71 -7.53
C PRO A 228 1.93 28.57 -8.55
N GLY A 229 2.33 27.35 -8.13
CA GLY A 229 2.52 26.19 -8.98
C GLY A 229 3.61 26.39 -10.03
N MET A 230 3.60 25.51 -11.03
CA MET A 230 4.37 25.67 -12.25
C MET A 230 3.49 25.39 -13.46
N THR A 231 3.72 26.10 -14.56
CA THR A 231 3.06 25.84 -15.84
C THR A 231 4.06 25.27 -16.82
N ASP A 232 3.75 24.09 -17.35
CA ASP A 232 4.62 23.40 -18.30
C ASP A 232 4.64 24.21 -19.61
N PRO A 233 5.81 24.68 -20.08
CA PRO A 233 5.89 25.63 -21.19
C PRO A 233 5.52 25.02 -22.54
N LYS A 234 5.51 23.69 -22.66
CA LYS A 234 5.23 22.98 -23.91
C LYS A 234 3.75 22.57 -24.01
N THR A 235 3.16 22.15 -22.90
CA THR A 235 1.78 21.64 -22.85
C THR A 235 0.78 22.65 -22.28
N ASN A 236 1.27 23.71 -21.64
CA ASN A 236 0.48 24.70 -20.89
C ASN A 236 -0.35 24.09 -19.74
N LEU A 237 0.01 22.87 -19.31
CA LEU A 237 -0.59 22.22 -18.14
C LEU A 237 -0.05 22.87 -16.86
N HIS A 238 -0.95 23.19 -15.94
CA HIS A 238 -0.60 23.77 -14.64
C HIS A 238 -0.54 22.68 -13.57
N TYR A 239 0.57 22.64 -12.85
CA TYR A 239 0.79 21.75 -11.73
C TYR A 239 0.85 22.58 -10.45
N ASP A 240 -0.12 22.38 -9.58
CA ASP A 240 -0.19 23.02 -8.25
C ASP A 240 0.59 22.24 -7.19
N ASN A 241 1.10 21.05 -7.53
CA ASN A 241 1.89 20.21 -6.62
C ASN A 241 2.91 19.35 -7.36
N MET A 242 4.01 19.01 -6.67
CA MET A 242 5.11 18.26 -7.24
C MET A 242 4.77 16.79 -7.55
N LEU A 243 3.94 16.12 -6.74
CA LEU A 243 3.64 14.71 -6.96
C LEU A 243 2.99 14.52 -8.34
N PHE A 244 2.04 15.38 -8.71
CA PHE A 244 1.38 15.30 -10.01
C PHE A 244 2.34 15.57 -11.16
N ALA A 245 3.27 16.52 -10.98
CA ALA A 245 4.34 16.79 -11.94
C ALA A 245 5.27 15.57 -12.13
N GLN A 246 5.64 14.88 -11.04
CA GLN A 246 6.46 13.68 -11.09
C GLN A 246 5.76 12.53 -11.83
N ILE A 247 4.47 12.33 -11.60
CA ILE A 247 3.70 11.28 -12.28
C ILE A 247 3.53 11.58 -13.76
N ASP A 248 3.28 12.84 -14.14
CA ASP A 248 3.18 13.21 -15.56
C ASP A 248 4.53 13.21 -16.28
N ALA A 249 5.64 13.38 -15.57
CA ALA A 249 6.98 13.12 -16.11
C ALA A 249 7.17 11.63 -16.44
N ILE A 250 6.71 10.71 -15.59
CA ILE A 250 6.74 9.27 -15.89
C ILE A 250 5.84 8.94 -17.08
N TYR A 251 4.61 9.48 -17.14
CA TYR A 251 3.74 9.29 -18.31
C TYR A 251 4.40 9.79 -19.60
N SER A 252 5.07 10.94 -19.56
CA SER A 252 5.79 11.48 -20.72
C SER A 252 6.95 10.58 -21.13
N ALA A 253 7.71 10.03 -20.16
CA ALA A 253 8.81 9.10 -20.43
C ALA A 253 8.34 7.77 -21.04
N ILE A 254 7.23 7.22 -20.54
CA ILE A 254 6.58 6.03 -21.10
C ILE A 254 6.10 6.30 -22.54
N GLN A 255 5.51 7.48 -22.79
CA GLN A 255 5.06 7.89 -24.11
C GLN A 255 6.22 8.07 -25.09
N ALA A 256 7.36 8.61 -24.64
CA ALA A 256 8.57 8.75 -25.45
C ALA A 256 9.13 7.40 -25.93
N LEU A 257 8.86 6.31 -25.19
CA LEU A 257 9.20 4.94 -25.58
C LEU A 257 8.07 4.21 -26.35
N GLY A 258 7.02 4.93 -26.76
CA GLY A 258 5.98 4.44 -27.67
C GLY A 258 4.72 3.90 -27.00
N HIS A 259 4.58 4.04 -25.67
CA HIS A 259 3.47 3.48 -24.91
C HIS A 259 2.52 4.56 -24.40
N SER A 260 1.22 4.41 -24.67
CA SER A 260 0.19 5.35 -24.19
C SER A 260 -0.95 4.66 -23.43
N ASP A 261 -0.94 3.33 -23.40
CA ASP A 261 -1.94 2.47 -22.78
C ASP A 261 -1.55 2.02 -21.37
N ILE A 262 -0.31 2.25 -20.95
CA ILE A 262 0.19 1.87 -19.61
C ILE A 262 -0.26 2.90 -18.58
N VAL A 263 -0.94 2.43 -17.54
CA VAL A 263 -1.35 3.26 -16.39
C VAL A 263 -0.23 3.27 -15.36
N VAL A 264 0.11 4.46 -14.85
CA VAL A 264 1.04 4.64 -13.73
C VAL A 264 0.26 4.60 -12.43
N ARG A 265 0.78 3.89 -11.42
CA ARG A 265 0.24 3.90 -10.05
C ARG A 265 1.36 4.13 -9.05
N ILE A 266 1.03 4.72 -7.92
CA ILE A 266 2.01 5.04 -6.88
C ILE A 266 2.06 3.87 -5.89
N SER A 267 3.14 3.10 -5.92
CA SER A 267 3.37 2.02 -4.96
C SER A 267 3.87 2.52 -3.62
N GLU A 268 4.47 3.70 -3.58
CA GLU A 268 4.91 4.35 -2.36
C GLU A 268 4.94 5.86 -2.51
N THR A 269 4.43 6.54 -1.50
CA THR A 269 4.68 7.96 -1.27
C THR A 269 4.39 8.28 0.19
N GLY A 270 5.12 9.22 0.77
CA GLY A 270 4.96 9.60 2.16
C GLY A 270 5.93 10.72 2.53
N TRP A 271 5.90 11.10 3.80
CA TRP A 271 6.75 12.15 4.33
C TRP A 271 7.19 11.81 5.76
N PRO A 272 8.49 11.85 6.07
CA PRO A 272 8.98 11.45 7.37
C PRO A 272 8.67 12.50 8.43
N SER A 273 8.24 12.06 9.61
CA SER A 273 7.92 12.94 10.75
C SER A 273 9.15 13.41 11.52
N ARG A 274 10.33 12.84 11.23
CA ARG A 274 11.59 13.18 11.89
C ARG A 274 12.75 12.72 11.02
N GLY A 275 13.76 13.57 10.87
CA GLY A 275 15.00 13.23 10.18
C GLY A 275 16.24 13.66 10.95
N ASP A 276 17.41 13.41 10.34
CA ASP A 276 18.69 13.95 10.74
C ASP A 276 18.73 15.48 10.54
N PRO A 277 19.69 16.21 11.16
CA PRO A 277 19.77 17.67 11.03
C PRO A 277 19.88 18.19 9.59
N ASN A 278 20.35 17.37 8.65
CA ASN A 278 20.46 17.69 7.23
C ASN A 278 19.25 17.23 6.39
N GLU A 279 18.24 16.61 7.01
CA GLU A 279 17.03 16.16 6.32
C GLU A 279 15.93 17.23 6.43
N ALA A 280 16.13 18.33 5.72
CA ALA A 280 15.24 19.48 5.74
C ALA A 280 13.79 19.07 5.45
N GLY A 281 12.86 19.58 6.27
CA GLY A 281 11.43 19.35 6.11
C GLY A 281 10.90 18.10 6.81
N ALA A 282 11.73 17.22 7.37
CA ALA A 282 11.29 16.03 8.11
C ALA A 282 10.75 16.39 9.51
N THR A 283 9.49 16.79 9.60
CA THR A 283 8.81 17.19 10.85
C THR A 283 7.41 16.56 10.93
N PRO A 284 6.84 16.40 12.14
CA PRO A 284 5.49 15.86 12.28
C PRO A 284 4.43 16.73 11.59
N GLU A 285 4.63 18.05 11.60
CA GLU A 285 3.72 19.00 10.95
C GLU A 285 3.74 18.85 9.43
N ASN A 286 4.91 18.78 8.81
CA ASN A 286 5.00 18.59 7.36
C ASN A 286 4.49 17.20 6.94
N ALA A 287 4.75 16.16 7.75
CA ALA A 287 4.22 14.83 7.50
C ALA A 287 2.68 14.80 7.56
N ARG A 288 2.09 15.49 8.55
CA ARG A 288 0.65 15.69 8.67
C ARG A 288 0.08 16.42 7.46
N LEU A 289 0.70 17.51 7.03
CA LEU A 289 0.27 18.30 5.87
C LEU A 289 0.35 17.48 4.57
N TYR A 290 1.47 16.81 4.32
CA TYR A 290 1.67 16.00 3.12
C TYR A 290 0.64 14.88 3.03
N ASN A 291 0.58 14.02 4.04
CA ASN A 291 -0.31 12.85 4.02
C ASN A 291 -1.77 13.28 4.10
N GLY A 292 -2.13 14.28 4.92
CA GLY A 292 -3.50 14.78 5.01
C GLY A 292 -4.00 15.35 3.68
N ASN A 293 -3.21 16.20 3.03
CA ASN A 293 -3.59 16.77 1.74
C ASN A 293 -3.60 15.73 0.63
N LEU A 294 -2.65 14.78 0.61
CA LEU A 294 -2.66 13.66 -0.32
C LEU A 294 -3.97 12.89 -0.23
N LEU A 295 -4.40 12.54 0.99
CA LEU A 295 -5.65 11.80 1.21
C LEU A 295 -6.87 12.59 0.73
N GLN A 296 -6.89 13.91 0.94
CA GLN A 296 -7.94 14.78 0.40
C GLN A 296 -7.99 14.74 -1.14
N ARG A 297 -6.83 14.74 -1.82
CA ARG A 297 -6.74 14.64 -3.29
C ARG A 297 -7.27 13.30 -3.79
N ILE A 298 -6.98 12.21 -3.07
CA ILE A 298 -7.48 10.86 -3.38
C ILE A 298 -9.01 10.81 -3.19
N GLU A 299 -9.56 11.34 -2.10
CA GLU A 299 -11.01 11.37 -1.84
C GLU A 299 -11.77 12.16 -2.92
N GLN A 300 -11.18 13.24 -3.41
CA GLN A 300 -11.70 14.03 -4.52
C GLN A 300 -11.57 13.33 -5.89
N ARG A 301 -10.99 12.13 -5.92
CA ARG A 301 -10.72 11.34 -7.14
C ARG A 301 -9.95 12.14 -8.19
N GLN A 302 -9.04 13.02 -7.75
CA GLN A 302 -8.26 13.84 -8.67
C GLN A 302 -7.29 12.98 -9.48
N GLY A 303 -7.23 13.23 -10.78
CA GLY A 303 -6.12 12.82 -11.64
C GLY A 303 -5.06 13.91 -11.74
N THR A 304 -3.96 13.60 -12.42
CA THR A 304 -2.92 14.58 -12.75
C THR A 304 -3.37 15.49 -13.89
N PRO A 305 -2.73 16.67 -14.11
CA PRO A 305 -3.07 17.55 -15.23
C PRO A 305 -3.05 16.88 -16.61
N ALA A 306 -2.10 15.96 -16.88
CA ALA A 306 -2.04 15.23 -18.15
C ALA A 306 -2.99 14.03 -18.21
N LYS A 307 -3.45 13.51 -17.06
CA LYS A 307 -4.40 12.38 -16.95
C LYS A 307 -5.57 12.71 -16.00
N PRO A 308 -6.39 13.74 -16.28
CA PRO A 308 -7.41 14.21 -15.33
C PRO A 308 -8.54 13.19 -15.08
N ASN A 309 -8.74 12.26 -16.02
CA ASN A 309 -9.77 11.22 -15.94
C ASN A 309 -9.27 9.91 -15.30
N VAL A 310 -8.00 9.84 -14.90
CA VAL A 310 -7.42 8.69 -14.21
C VAL A 310 -7.07 9.14 -12.80
N PRO A 311 -7.93 8.86 -11.80
CA PRO A 311 -7.65 9.21 -10.42
C PRO A 311 -6.31 8.61 -9.97
N ILE A 312 -5.57 9.36 -9.16
CA ILE A 312 -4.36 8.83 -8.53
C ILE A 312 -4.69 7.58 -7.71
N ASP A 313 -3.87 6.55 -7.87
CA ASP A 313 -3.96 5.30 -7.12
C ASP A 313 -2.68 5.12 -6.31
N VAL A 314 -2.79 5.10 -4.98
CA VAL A 314 -1.68 5.31 -4.07
C VAL A 314 -1.65 4.27 -2.97
N TYR A 315 -0.45 3.73 -2.71
CA TYR A 315 -0.10 3.09 -1.46
C TYR A 315 0.75 4.04 -0.61
N VAL A 316 0.20 4.53 0.49
CA VAL A 316 0.87 5.46 1.41
C VAL A 316 1.99 4.71 2.14
N PHE A 317 3.16 5.33 2.24
CA PHE A 317 4.33 4.81 2.95
C PHE A 317 4.52 5.60 4.26
N ALA A 318 4.35 4.99 5.44
CA ALA A 318 3.93 3.60 5.71
C ALA A 318 3.03 3.49 6.94
N LEU A 319 2.50 2.30 7.23
CA LEU A 319 1.60 2.09 8.37
C LEU A 319 2.27 2.41 9.72
N PHE A 320 3.49 1.92 9.95
CA PHE A 320 4.20 2.06 11.21
C PHE A 320 5.59 2.69 11.03
N ASN A 321 6.09 3.31 12.10
CA ASN A 321 7.52 3.60 12.23
C ASN A 321 8.32 2.30 12.34
N GLU A 322 9.32 2.12 11.47
CA GLU A 322 10.09 0.89 11.35
C GLU A 322 11.50 1.05 11.94
N ASN A 323 11.68 0.71 13.20
CA ASN A 323 12.88 1.07 13.99
C ASN A 323 14.19 0.38 13.57
N LEU A 324 14.14 -0.64 12.70
CA LEU A 324 15.32 -1.35 12.19
C LEU A 324 15.69 -0.94 10.76
N LYS A 325 14.95 -0.02 10.12
CA LYS A 325 15.31 0.44 8.77
C LYS A 325 16.72 1.07 8.78
N PRO A 326 17.62 0.64 7.88
CA PRO A 326 18.95 1.22 7.77
C PRO A 326 18.88 2.62 7.15
N GLY A 327 20.01 3.32 7.11
CA GLY A 327 20.10 4.65 6.50
C GLY A 327 19.79 5.80 7.47
N PRO A 328 19.40 6.98 6.95
CA PRO A 328 19.21 8.18 7.75
C PRO A 328 18.01 8.07 8.70
N VAL A 329 17.90 9.00 9.65
CA VAL A 329 16.84 8.98 10.68
C VAL A 329 15.45 9.01 10.07
N SER A 330 15.24 9.71 8.94
CA SER A 330 13.95 9.72 8.23
C SER A 330 13.39 8.32 7.94
N GLU A 331 14.23 7.36 7.56
CA GLU A 331 13.82 6.00 7.21
C GLU A 331 13.05 5.29 8.33
N ARG A 332 13.33 5.65 9.59
CA ARG A 332 12.67 5.07 10.78
C ARG A 332 11.39 5.81 11.20
N ASN A 333 11.00 6.87 10.48
CA ASN A 333 9.99 7.84 10.90
C ASN A 333 8.95 8.17 9.80
N TYR A 334 8.66 7.26 8.86
CA TYR A 334 7.61 7.42 7.85
C TYR A 334 6.21 6.96 8.28
N GLY A 335 6.10 6.35 9.46
CA GLY A 335 4.86 5.75 9.94
C GLY A 335 3.75 6.77 10.16
N LEU A 336 2.52 6.39 9.78
CA LEU A 336 1.32 7.07 10.23
C LEU A 336 1.06 6.79 11.73
N TYR A 337 1.46 5.61 12.20
CA TYR A 337 1.30 5.16 13.58
C TYR A 337 2.64 4.77 14.22
N TYR A 338 2.74 4.97 15.52
CA TYR A 338 3.72 4.26 16.33
C TYR A 338 3.34 2.78 16.46
N PRO A 339 4.31 1.90 16.77
CA PRO A 339 4.03 0.48 16.96
C PRO A 339 3.05 0.14 18.08
N ASP A 340 2.76 1.07 18.99
CA ASP A 340 1.73 0.89 20.03
C ASP A 340 0.30 1.23 19.53
N GLY A 341 0.15 1.67 18.28
CA GLY A 341 -1.12 2.04 17.67
C GLY A 341 -1.51 3.51 17.87
N THR A 342 -0.70 4.31 18.57
CA THR A 342 -0.93 5.75 18.66
C THR A 342 -0.56 6.44 17.34
N PRO A 343 -1.34 7.43 16.87
CA PRO A 343 -0.98 8.17 15.66
C PRO A 343 0.27 9.02 15.90
N VAL A 344 1.19 9.07 14.93
CA VAL A 344 2.38 9.94 14.98
C VAL A 344 1.98 11.41 14.85
N TYR A 345 0.93 11.66 14.07
CA TYR A 345 0.27 12.95 13.89
C TYR A 345 -1.20 12.69 13.52
N ASP A 346 -2.07 13.64 13.85
CA ASP A 346 -3.51 13.49 13.64
C ASP A 346 -3.91 13.75 12.19
N LEU A 347 -4.46 12.71 11.53
CA LEU A 347 -5.03 12.77 10.18
C LEU A 347 -6.58 12.73 10.20
N GLY A 348 -7.20 12.80 11.38
CA GLY A 348 -8.65 12.71 11.54
C GLY A 348 -9.21 11.28 11.53
N PHE A 349 -8.35 10.26 11.54
CA PHE A 349 -8.77 8.86 11.65
C PHE A 349 -8.80 8.41 13.11
N GLN A 350 -9.85 7.69 13.49
CA GLN A 350 -9.90 6.99 14.78
C GLN A 350 -9.69 5.49 14.56
N GLY A 351 -8.43 5.06 14.69
CA GLY A 351 -8.06 3.64 14.68
C GLY A 351 -8.17 3.01 16.06
N TYR A 352 -8.46 1.71 16.10
CA TYR A 352 -8.45 0.90 17.30
C TYR A 352 -7.44 -0.25 17.15
N LEU A 353 -6.37 -0.20 17.93
CA LEU A 353 -5.46 -1.33 18.08
C LEU A 353 -5.84 -2.11 19.35
N PRO A 354 -6.20 -3.41 19.26
CA PRO A 354 -6.51 -4.20 20.44
C PRO A 354 -5.33 -4.26 21.41
N GLU A 355 -5.58 -4.21 22.71
CA GLU A 355 -4.55 -4.39 23.73
C GLU A 355 -3.94 -5.80 23.69
N LEU A 356 -2.70 -5.91 24.18
CA LEU A 356 -2.08 -7.21 24.42
C LEU A 356 -2.75 -7.85 25.64
N VAL A 357 -3.68 -8.78 25.39
CA VAL A 357 -4.22 -9.60 26.47
C VAL A 357 -3.14 -10.59 26.91
N SER A 358 -2.49 -10.30 28.05
CA SER A 358 -1.56 -11.23 28.69
C SER A 358 -2.30 -12.50 29.08
N ALA A 359 -1.72 -13.68 28.84
CA ALA A 359 -2.31 -14.95 29.30
C ALA A 359 -2.57 -14.99 30.82
N ALA A 360 -1.95 -14.10 31.61
CA ALA A 360 -2.16 -13.97 33.05
C ALA A 360 -3.50 -13.31 33.44
N SER A 361 -4.19 -12.60 32.52
CA SER A 361 -5.51 -12.03 32.81
C SER A 361 -6.65 -13.03 32.60
N CYS A 362 -6.40 -14.13 31.88
CA CYS A 362 -7.38 -15.22 31.69
C CYS A 362 -7.60 -16.07 32.97
N GLU A 363 -6.73 -15.92 33.98
CA GLU A 363 -6.87 -16.60 35.29
C GLU A 363 -7.74 -15.84 36.30
N ARG A 364 -8.31 -14.68 35.94
CA ARG A 364 -9.06 -13.82 36.87
C ARG A 364 -10.50 -13.50 36.45
N GLU A 365 -11.20 -14.45 35.82
CA GLU A 365 -12.67 -14.42 35.85
C GLU A 365 -13.20 -15.59 36.70
N PRO A 366 -13.98 -15.31 37.76
CA PRO A 366 -14.77 -16.36 38.38
C PRO A 366 -15.84 -16.80 37.39
N ALA A 367 -15.88 -18.10 37.09
CA ALA A 367 -16.84 -18.70 36.19
C ALA A 367 -18.29 -18.38 36.61
N ILE A 368 -18.92 -17.40 35.95
CA ILE A 368 -20.38 -17.28 35.94
C ILE A 368 -20.87 -18.18 34.82
N THR A 369 -21.37 -19.34 35.21
CA THR A 369 -21.96 -20.33 34.30
C THR A 369 -23.26 -19.78 33.72
N PHE A 370 -23.26 -19.42 32.44
CA PHE A 370 -24.45 -19.50 31.60
C PHE A 370 -24.22 -20.56 30.53
N CYS A 371 -24.86 -21.71 30.71
CA CYS A 371 -24.93 -22.76 29.70
C CYS A 371 -25.89 -22.34 28.58
N VAL A 372 -25.37 -22.16 27.35
CA VAL A 372 -26.12 -22.45 26.11
C VAL A 372 -25.17 -23.11 25.10
N ASN A 373 -25.61 -24.23 24.54
CA ASN A 373 -24.89 -25.19 23.69
C ASN A 373 -24.34 -24.60 22.37
N SER A 374 -23.03 -24.75 22.13
CA SER A 374 -22.48 -25.55 21.01
C SER A 374 -20.95 -25.68 21.14
N LYS A 375 -20.46 -26.92 21.09
CA LYS A 375 -19.14 -27.38 21.53
C LYS A 375 -17.98 -26.99 20.60
N ILE A 376 -17.04 -26.19 21.11
CA ILE A 376 -15.60 -26.36 20.85
C ILE A 376 -14.95 -26.49 22.23
N LYS A 377 -14.48 -27.69 22.58
CA LYS A 377 -13.81 -27.92 23.87
C LYS A 377 -12.31 -27.64 23.71
N CYS A 378 -11.82 -26.67 24.47
CA CYS A 378 -10.42 -26.60 24.89
C CYS A 378 -10.06 -27.88 25.66
N GLN A 379 -9.46 -28.87 25.00
CA GLN A 379 -8.91 -30.03 25.71
C GLN A 379 -7.55 -30.54 25.21
N ASP A 380 -6.81 -29.79 24.39
CA ASP A 380 -5.51 -30.24 23.85
C ASP A 380 -4.27 -29.45 24.30
N ILE A 381 -4.32 -28.71 25.41
CA ILE A 381 -3.14 -28.06 26.01
C ILE A 381 -2.88 -28.58 27.44
N ARG A 382 -2.97 -29.90 27.63
CA ARG A 382 -2.44 -30.58 28.83
C ARG A 382 -1.55 -31.79 28.55
N LEU A 383 -1.31 -32.15 27.29
CA LEU A 383 -0.54 -33.36 26.94
C LEU A 383 0.89 -33.12 26.40
N LEU A 384 1.38 -31.87 26.35
CA LEU A 384 2.74 -31.59 25.85
C LEU A 384 3.73 -31.11 26.94
N ARG A 385 3.35 -31.16 28.23
CA ARG A 385 4.25 -30.76 29.34
C ARG A 385 4.79 -31.91 30.21
N SER A 386 4.58 -33.17 29.84
CA SER A 386 5.06 -34.32 30.64
C SER A 386 6.04 -35.26 29.92
N LYS A 387 6.74 -34.80 28.87
CA LYS A 387 7.72 -35.64 28.13
C LYS A 387 9.10 -35.04 27.92
N VAL A 388 9.45 -33.95 28.62
CA VAL A 388 10.81 -33.36 28.53
C VAL A 388 11.61 -33.50 29.84
N ASP A 389 11.00 -33.94 30.95
CA ASP A 389 11.74 -34.32 32.16
C ASP A 389 11.65 -35.83 32.39
N LYS A 390 12.59 -36.57 31.78
CA LYS A 390 13.14 -37.90 32.13
C LYS A 390 13.41 -38.77 30.89
N SER A 391 14.55 -38.51 30.25
CA SER A 391 15.48 -39.52 29.70
C SER A 391 16.74 -38.84 29.22
#